data_AF-H9FFI5-F1
#
_entry.id   AF-H9FFI5-F1
#
_cell.length_a   1.000
_cell.length_b   1.000
_cell.length_c   1.000
_cell.angle_alpha   90.00
_cell.angle_beta   90.00
_cell.angle_gamma   90.00
#
_symmetry.space_group_name_H-M   'P 1'
#
loop_
_entity.id
_entity.type
_entity.pdbx_description
1 polymer ?
#
loop_
_entity_poly.entity_id
_entity_poly.type
_entity_poly.pdbx_seq_one_letter_code
_entity_poly.pdbx_strand_id
1 'polypeptide(L)'
;VPEGTHQITVGQSPCRPLPKDSSKLRPVPRKDFVEEFECELEPLGTQAVGPTNVSLTVTNMPPGKHFRVDGTSMLRGFFFMEPVLIAVQPLFGPRAGGTCLTLEGQSLSVGTSRAVLVNGTECLLARVSEGQLLCATPPGAMVASVPLSLQVGGAQVPGSWTFHYREDPVVLSISPNCGYSNSHITICGQHLTS
;
A
#
# COMPACT_ATOMS: atom_id res chain seq x y z
N VAL A 1 -0.29 -19.95 -21.95
CA VAL A 1 -1.53 -19.33 -22.48
C VAL A 1 -1.16 -18.60 -23.76
N PRO A 2 -1.86 -18.78 -24.90
CA PRO A 2 -1.57 -18.00 -26.09
C PRO A 2 -1.77 -16.51 -25.77
N GLU A 3 -0.74 -15.69 -25.95
CA GLU A 3 -0.84 -14.25 -25.83
C GLU A 3 -1.90 -13.72 -26.82
N GLY A 4 -2.79 -12.84 -26.35
CA GLY A 4 -3.69 -12.07 -27.23
C GLY A 4 -5.13 -12.60 -27.42
N THR A 5 -5.55 -13.68 -26.76
CA THR A 5 -6.93 -14.21 -26.89
C THR A 5 -7.90 -13.76 -25.80
N HIS A 6 -7.42 -13.08 -24.77
CA HIS A 6 -8.24 -12.64 -23.63
C HIS A 6 -8.04 -11.14 -23.41
N GLN A 7 -9.14 -10.40 -23.35
CA GLN A 7 -9.18 -8.99 -23.00
C GLN A 7 -10.04 -8.83 -21.75
N ILE A 8 -9.43 -8.36 -20.67
CA ILE A 8 -10.09 -8.16 -19.38
C ILE A 8 -10.18 -6.65 -19.14
N THR A 9 -11.35 -6.16 -18.74
CA THR A 9 -11.53 -4.77 -18.31
C THR A 9 -12.30 -4.70 -17.00
N VAL A 10 -11.99 -3.69 -16.19
CA VAL A 10 -12.73 -3.34 -14.99
C VAL A 10 -13.23 -1.91 -15.17
N GLY A 11 -14.51 -1.78 -15.50
CA GLY A 11 -15.09 -0.52 -15.97
C GLY A 11 -14.45 -0.06 -17.26
N GLN A 12 -13.70 1.05 -17.17
CA GLN A 12 -12.98 1.61 -18.31
C GLN A 12 -11.49 1.21 -18.31
N SER A 13 -11.00 0.59 -17.23
CA SER A 13 -9.60 0.22 -17.08
C SER A 13 -9.29 -1.16 -17.68
N PRO A 14 -8.38 -1.29 -18.66
CA PRO A 14 -7.81 -2.56 -19.07
C PRO A 14 -7.10 -3.23 -17.88
N CYS A 15 -7.24 -4.55 -17.78
CA CYS A 15 -6.52 -5.37 -16.82
C CYS A 15 -5.57 -6.29 -17.59
N ARG A 16 -4.26 -6.11 -17.39
CA ARG A 16 -3.23 -6.93 -18.04
C ARG A 16 -3.05 -8.24 -17.27
N PRO A 17 -3.30 -9.41 -17.88
CA PRO A 17 -3.08 -10.68 -17.21
C PRO A 17 -1.60 -10.86 -16.83
N LEU A 18 -1.34 -11.27 -15.60
CA LEU A 18 -0.01 -11.61 -15.12
C LEU A 18 0.30 -13.08 -15.44
N PRO A 19 1.53 -13.42 -15.84
CA PRO A 19 1.92 -14.81 -16.07
C PRO A 19 1.87 -15.61 -14.76
N LYS A 20 1.12 -16.73 -14.72
CA LYS A 20 1.14 -17.64 -13.57
C LYS A 20 2.50 -18.37 -13.52
N ASP A 21 3.19 -18.34 -12.38
CA ASP A 21 4.46 -19.06 -12.19
C ASP A 21 4.24 -20.57 -12.39
N SER A 22 4.82 -21.12 -13.45
CA SER A 22 4.60 -22.50 -13.91
C SER A 22 5.54 -23.51 -13.25
N SER A 23 6.35 -23.08 -12.28
CA SER A 23 7.42 -23.88 -11.67
C SER A 23 6.95 -25.05 -10.77
N LYS A 24 5.64 -25.25 -10.56
CA LYS A 24 5.10 -26.35 -9.72
C LYS A 24 4.06 -27.28 -10.36
N LEU A 25 3.91 -27.31 -11.68
CA LEU A 25 2.91 -28.19 -12.32
C LEU A 25 3.57 -29.39 -13.02
N ARG A 26 3.23 -30.60 -12.55
CA ARG A 26 3.51 -31.85 -13.27
C ARG A 26 2.76 -31.86 -14.61
N PRO A 27 3.35 -32.38 -15.71
CA PRO A 27 2.70 -32.42 -17.01
C PRO A 27 1.61 -33.49 -16.99
N VAL A 28 0.37 -33.08 -16.84
CA VAL A 28 -0.80 -33.91 -17.14
C VAL A 28 -1.53 -33.25 -18.30
N PRO A 29 -1.82 -33.96 -19.40
CA PRO A 29 -2.57 -33.40 -20.52
C PRO A 29 -4.05 -33.37 -20.14
N ARG A 30 -4.48 -32.32 -19.43
CA ARG A 30 -5.88 -32.02 -19.20
C ARG A 30 -6.19 -30.71 -19.90
N LYS A 31 -7.13 -30.78 -20.85
CA LYS A 31 -7.83 -29.68 -21.52
C LYS A 31 -7.65 -28.35 -20.76
N ASP A 32 -6.82 -27.46 -21.30
CA ASP A 32 -6.31 -26.24 -20.64
C ASP A 32 -7.41 -25.17 -20.45
N PHE A 33 -8.36 -25.40 -19.54
CA PHE A 33 -9.31 -24.36 -19.14
C PHE A 33 -8.67 -23.46 -18.08
N VAL A 34 -8.56 -22.16 -18.38
CA VAL A 34 -8.10 -21.17 -17.42
C VAL A 34 -9.30 -20.73 -16.58
N GLU A 35 -9.30 -21.07 -15.30
CA GLU A 35 -10.38 -20.73 -14.36
C GLU A 35 -10.10 -19.44 -13.56
N GLU A 36 -8.85 -18.96 -13.58
CA GLU A 36 -8.40 -17.82 -12.76
C GLU A 36 -7.38 -16.97 -13.53
N PHE A 37 -7.62 -15.66 -13.56
CA PHE A 37 -6.68 -14.66 -14.04
C PHE A 37 -6.27 -13.75 -12.89
N GLU A 38 -4.97 -13.63 -12.64
CA GLU A 38 -4.42 -12.50 -11.90
C GLU A 38 -4.10 -11.41 -12.93
N CYS A 39 -4.49 -10.17 -12.67
CA CYS A 39 -4.25 -9.08 -13.62
C CYS A 39 -3.97 -7.76 -12.92
N GLU A 40 -3.15 -6.93 -13.56
CA GLU A 40 -2.82 -5.59 -13.10
C GLU A 40 -3.67 -4.57 -13.83
N LEU A 41 -4.34 -3.67 -13.10
CA LEU A 41 -5.14 -2.61 -13.68
C LEU A 41 -4.24 -1.50 -14.20
N GLU A 42 -4.40 -1.15 -15.48
CA GLU A 42 -3.68 -0.03 -16.05
C GLU A 42 -4.22 1.30 -15.49
N PRO A 43 -3.34 2.27 -15.16
CA PRO A 43 -3.76 3.58 -14.69
C PRO A 43 -4.35 4.38 -15.86
N LEU A 44 -5.67 4.40 -15.99
CA LEU A 44 -6.36 5.37 -16.83
C LEU A 44 -6.73 6.60 -16.01
N GLY A 45 -6.42 7.78 -16.56
CA GLY A 45 -6.78 9.05 -15.96
C GLY A 45 -8.28 9.12 -15.67
N THR A 46 -8.62 9.46 -14.42
CA THR A 46 -9.98 9.72 -13.92
C THR A 46 -10.97 8.57 -14.11
N GLN A 47 -10.70 7.42 -13.50
CA GLN A 47 -11.76 6.46 -13.20
C GLN A 47 -12.62 7.01 -12.04
N ALA A 48 -13.90 7.31 -12.30
CA ALA A 48 -14.79 7.88 -11.28
C ALA A 48 -14.99 6.91 -10.10
N VAL A 49 -14.96 7.44 -8.87
CA VAL A 49 -15.31 6.71 -7.65
C VAL A 49 -16.73 6.16 -7.79
N GLY A 50 -16.92 4.86 -7.55
CA GLY A 50 -18.23 4.24 -7.71
C GLY A 50 -18.20 2.77 -8.11
N PRO A 51 -19.40 2.16 -8.22
CA PRO A 51 -19.54 0.78 -8.65
C PRO A 51 -19.25 0.66 -10.14
N THR A 52 -18.57 -0.41 -10.52
CA THR A 52 -18.31 -0.73 -11.91
C THR A 52 -18.42 -2.22 -12.18
N ASN A 53 -18.38 -2.55 -13.45
CA ASN A 53 -18.55 -3.89 -13.94
C ASN A 53 -17.21 -4.42 -14.43
N VAL A 54 -16.91 -5.66 -14.08
CA VAL A 54 -15.80 -6.41 -14.63
C VAL A 54 -16.29 -7.09 -15.90
N SER A 55 -15.61 -6.90 -17.02
CA SER A 55 -15.94 -7.54 -18.28
C SER A 55 -14.76 -8.38 -18.77
N LEU A 56 -15.04 -9.62 -19.15
CA LEU A 56 -14.09 -10.53 -19.77
C LEU A 56 -14.55 -10.79 -21.19
N THR A 57 -13.71 -10.44 -22.16
CA THR A 57 -13.92 -10.77 -23.57
C THR A 57 -12.86 -11.77 -24.00
N VAL A 58 -13.31 -12.92 -24.51
CA VAL A 58 -12.43 -13.96 -25.06
C VAL A 58 -12.59 -13.94 -26.57
N THR A 59 -11.49 -13.67 -27.27
CA THR A 59 -11.40 -13.68 -28.73
C THR A 59 -10.46 -14.79 -29.15
N ASN A 60 -10.99 -15.88 -29.71
CA ASN A 60 -10.15 -16.94 -30.25
C ASN A 60 -9.97 -16.75 -31.76
N MET A 61 -8.75 -16.40 -32.17
CA MET A 61 -8.34 -16.33 -33.58
C MET A 61 -7.19 -17.32 -33.85
N PRO A 62 -7.49 -18.60 -34.12
CA PRO A 62 -6.46 -19.57 -34.49
C PRO A 62 -5.82 -19.17 -35.82
N PRO A 63 -4.47 -19.16 -35.93
CA PRO A 63 -3.81 -18.85 -37.19
C PRO A 63 -4.24 -19.83 -38.29
N GLY A 64 -4.72 -19.30 -39.42
CA GLY A 64 -5.13 -20.10 -40.59
C GLY A 64 -6.59 -20.56 -40.62
N LYS A 65 -7.47 -20.08 -39.72
CA LYS A 65 -8.92 -20.39 -39.78
C LYS A 65 -9.77 -19.15 -40.07
N HIS A 66 -10.86 -19.33 -40.82
CA HIS A 66 -11.81 -18.27 -41.21
C HIS A 66 -12.93 -18.02 -40.19
N PHE A 67 -12.87 -18.64 -39.01
CA PHE A 67 -13.89 -18.43 -37.98
C PHE A 67 -13.27 -17.74 -36.77
N ARG A 68 -14.04 -16.81 -36.21
CA ARG A 68 -13.71 -16.04 -35.01
C ARG A 68 -14.77 -16.37 -33.97
N VAL A 69 -14.32 -16.75 -32.77
CA VAL A 69 -15.21 -16.99 -31.63
C VAL A 69 -14.98 -15.86 -30.63
N ASP A 70 -16.02 -15.06 -30.43
CA ASP A 70 -16.06 -13.99 -29.46
C ASP A 70 -17.09 -14.32 -28.38
N GLY A 71 -16.69 -14.25 -27.12
CA GLY A 71 -17.60 -14.39 -25.98
C GLY A 71 -17.31 -13.32 -24.93
N THR A 72 -18.36 -12.66 -24.43
CA THR A 72 -18.24 -11.64 -23.38
C THR A 72 -19.04 -12.08 -22.16
N SER A 73 -18.42 -12.01 -20.98
CA SER A 73 -19.06 -12.21 -19.68
C SER A 73 -18.86 -10.99 -18.80
N MET A 74 -19.81 -10.72 -17.91
CA MET A 74 -19.83 -9.49 -17.11
C MET A 74 -20.26 -9.79 -15.67
N LEU A 75 -19.47 -9.30 -14.72
CA LEU A 75 -19.74 -9.39 -13.29
C LEU A 75 -19.88 -7.98 -12.70
N ARG A 76 -20.84 -7.79 -11.80
CA ARG A 76 -21.03 -6.52 -11.07
C ARG A 76 -20.46 -6.62 -9.66
N GLY A 77 -20.16 -5.49 -9.04
CA GLY A 77 -19.81 -5.41 -7.61
C GLY A 77 -18.37 -4.98 -7.33
N PHE A 78 -17.57 -4.70 -8.36
CA PHE A 78 -16.29 -4.01 -8.15
C PHE A 78 -16.55 -2.53 -7.88
N PHE A 79 -15.77 -1.92 -6.98
CA PHE A 79 -15.94 -0.52 -6.60
C PHE A 79 -14.60 0.20 -6.63
N PHE A 80 -14.52 1.29 -7.38
CA PHE A 80 -13.37 2.19 -7.31
C PHE A 80 -13.54 3.12 -6.11
N MET A 81 -12.55 3.14 -5.23
CA MET A 81 -12.49 4.02 -4.06
C MET A 81 -11.28 4.93 -4.16
N GLU A 82 -11.39 6.13 -3.61
CA GLU A 82 -10.30 7.08 -3.52
C GLU A 82 -9.84 7.16 -2.05
N PRO A 83 -8.58 6.77 -1.74
CA PRO A 83 -8.05 6.89 -0.40
C PRO A 83 -7.82 8.37 -0.06
N VAL A 84 -8.20 8.78 1.14
CA VAL A 84 -8.01 10.16 1.63
C VAL A 84 -7.25 10.12 2.94
N LEU A 85 -6.10 10.79 2.99
CA LEU A 85 -5.32 10.97 4.21
C LEU A 85 -5.71 12.29 4.88
N ILE A 86 -6.19 12.22 6.13
CA ILE A 86 -6.78 13.35 6.86
C ILE A 86 -5.83 13.89 7.92
N ALA A 87 -5.12 13.02 8.64
CA ALA A 87 -4.23 13.42 9.73
C ALA A 87 -3.04 12.47 9.89
N VAL A 88 -1.94 13.00 10.43
CA VAL A 88 -0.75 12.23 10.82
C VAL A 88 -0.25 12.70 12.19
N GLN A 89 -0.04 11.77 13.12
CA GLN A 89 0.45 12.07 14.47
C GLN A 89 1.38 10.96 15.00
N PRO A 90 2.45 11.29 15.74
CA PRO A 90 3.00 12.63 15.94
C PRO A 90 3.68 13.18 14.66
N LEU A 91 3.89 14.49 14.60
CA LEU A 91 4.60 15.15 13.48
C LEU A 91 6.10 15.34 13.75
N PHE A 92 6.63 14.71 14.79
CA PHE A 92 8.04 14.77 15.15
C PHE A 92 8.46 13.51 15.92
N GLY A 93 9.77 13.26 15.96
CA GLY A 93 10.37 12.12 16.66
C GLY A 93 11.89 12.17 16.64
N PRO A 94 12.58 11.29 17.38
CA PRO A 94 14.04 11.22 17.39
C PRO A 94 14.61 10.83 16.03
N ARG A 95 15.80 11.34 15.72
CA ARG A 95 16.57 11.02 14.50
C ARG A 95 16.84 9.53 14.35
N ALA A 96 17.00 8.79 15.44
CA ALA A 96 17.15 7.34 15.43
C ALA A 96 15.97 6.58 14.79
N GLY A 97 14.81 7.23 14.63
CA GLY A 97 13.59 6.62 14.09
C GLY A 97 12.82 5.84 15.16
N GLY A 98 11.92 4.95 14.73
CA GLY A 98 11.09 4.13 15.61
C GLY A 98 9.87 4.87 16.20
N THR A 99 9.60 6.09 15.77
CA THR A 99 8.38 6.82 16.16
C THR A 99 7.17 6.14 15.55
N CYS A 100 6.20 5.75 16.39
CA CYS A 100 4.95 5.17 15.92
C CYS A 100 4.04 6.27 15.37
N LEU A 101 3.94 6.34 14.04
CA LEU A 101 3.03 7.23 13.34
C LEU A 101 1.64 6.60 13.24
N THR A 102 0.64 7.39 13.57
CA THR A 102 -0.77 7.14 13.32
C THR A 102 -1.22 8.02 12.17
N LEU A 103 -1.56 7.39 11.05
CA LEU A 103 -2.14 8.05 9.88
C LEU A 103 -3.64 7.75 9.87
N GLU A 104 -4.46 8.78 9.86
CA GLU A 104 -5.93 8.66 9.89
C GLU A 104 -6.54 9.18 8.59
N GLY A 105 -7.60 8.52 8.15
CA GLY A 105 -8.17 8.80 6.83
C GLY A 105 -9.40 7.97 6.51
N GLN A 106 -9.65 7.80 5.21
CA GLN A 106 -10.74 7.00 4.65
C GLN A 106 -10.19 6.12 3.53
N SER A 107 -10.76 4.92 3.37
CA SER A 107 -10.39 3.96 2.33
C SER A 107 -8.89 3.63 2.27
N LEU A 108 -8.18 3.72 3.41
CA LEU A 108 -6.72 3.55 3.47
C LEU A 108 -6.27 2.10 3.25
N SER A 109 -7.19 1.14 3.37
CA SER A 109 -6.96 -0.28 3.08
C SER A 109 -7.33 -0.69 1.65
N VAL A 110 -7.67 0.26 0.77
CA VAL A 110 -8.04 -0.05 -0.62
C VAL A 110 -6.85 -0.62 -1.41
N GLY A 111 -7.15 -1.54 -2.33
CA GLY A 111 -6.15 -2.13 -3.22
C GLY A 111 -5.26 -3.17 -2.54
N THR A 112 -4.23 -3.62 -3.26
CA THR A 112 -3.34 -4.70 -2.85
C THR A 112 -2.04 -4.19 -2.23
N SER A 113 -1.55 -3.02 -2.64
CA SER A 113 -0.29 -2.44 -2.17
C SER A 113 -0.49 -1.04 -1.58
N ARG A 114 0.24 -0.77 -0.50
CA ARG A 114 0.35 0.55 0.12
C ARG A 114 1.71 0.73 0.76
N ALA A 115 2.24 1.95 0.72
CA ALA A 115 3.51 2.30 1.36
C ALA A 115 3.42 3.71 1.94
N VAL A 116 3.87 3.86 3.19
CA VAL A 116 4.08 5.18 3.79
C VAL A 116 5.55 5.51 3.65
N LEU A 117 5.87 6.68 3.11
CA LEU A 117 7.24 7.12 2.88
C LEU A 117 7.55 8.34 3.73
N VAL A 118 8.68 8.31 4.43
CA VAL A 118 9.25 9.43 5.17
C VAL A 118 10.56 9.79 4.48
N ASN A 119 10.62 10.96 3.84
CA ASN A 119 11.72 11.37 2.97
C ASN A 119 12.08 10.34 1.87
N GLY A 120 11.07 9.66 1.31
CA GLY A 120 11.27 8.60 0.32
C GLY A 120 11.74 7.25 0.89
N THR A 121 11.96 7.15 2.20
CA THR A 121 12.29 5.88 2.87
C THR A 121 11.03 5.26 3.46
N GLU A 122 10.86 3.95 3.32
CA GLU A 122 9.66 3.25 3.76
C GLU A 122 9.50 3.25 5.30
N CYS A 123 8.30 3.63 5.75
CA CYS A 123 7.83 3.51 7.13
C CYS A 123 7.09 2.17 7.25
N LEU A 124 7.69 1.20 7.94
CA LEU A 124 7.16 -0.16 8.00
C LEU A 124 5.78 -0.19 8.66
N LEU A 125 4.77 -0.65 7.92
CA LEU A 125 3.38 -0.74 8.39
C LEU A 125 3.25 -1.85 9.44
N ALA A 126 2.84 -1.47 10.65
CA ALA A 126 2.51 -2.39 11.72
C ALA A 126 1.03 -2.78 11.71
N ARG A 127 0.15 -1.88 11.28
CA ARG A 127 -1.30 -2.11 11.20
C ARG A 127 -1.92 -1.37 10.02
N VAL A 128 -2.88 -2.02 9.37
CA VAL A 128 -3.64 -1.46 8.26
C VAL A 128 -5.13 -1.67 8.55
N SER A 129 -5.92 -0.62 8.39
CA SER A 129 -7.38 -0.65 8.48
C SER A 129 -7.97 0.40 7.54
N GLU A 130 -9.30 0.39 7.37
CA GLU A 130 -9.98 1.29 6.45
C GLU A 130 -9.77 2.77 6.80
N GLY A 131 -9.76 3.11 8.10
CA GLY A 131 -9.59 4.50 8.56
C GLY A 131 -8.24 4.83 9.19
N GLN A 132 -7.34 3.85 9.37
CA GLN A 132 -6.07 4.07 10.08
C GLN A 132 -4.93 3.17 9.59
N LEU A 133 -3.74 3.75 9.45
CA LEU A 133 -2.47 3.05 9.30
C LEU A 133 -1.55 3.37 10.48
N LEU A 134 -0.84 2.35 10.97
CA LEU A 134 0.22 2.52 11.96
C LEU A 134 1.55 2.11 11.34
N CYS A 135 2.58 2.95 11.47
CA CYS A 135 3.91 2.64 10.98
C CYS A 135 5.02 3.16 11.90
N ALA A 136 6.21 2.56 11.83
CA ALA A 136 7.38 3.02 12.57
C ALA A 136 8.32 3.81 11.65
N THR A 137 8.67 5.04 12.03
CA THR A 137 9.57 5.88 11.22
C THR A 137 10.93 5.23 11.01
N PRO A 138 11.51 5.32 9.80
CA PRO A 138 12.90 4.93 9.60
C PRO A 138 13.85 5.91 10.29
N PRO A 139 15.14 5.57 10.47
CA PRO A 139 16.15 6.52 10.93
C PRO A 139 16.31 7.69 9.95
N GLY A 140 16.39 8.91 10.48
CA GLY A 140 16.68 10.13 9.73
C GLY A 140 18.18 10.39 9.59
N ALA A 141 18.60 10.96 8.46
CA ALA A 141 20.01 11.32 8.26
C ALA A 141 20.46 12.47 9.18
N MET A 142 19.59 13.48 9.35
CA MET A 142 19.84 14.69 10.13
C MET A 142 18.57 15.18 10.82
N VAL A 143 18.73 16.09 11.78
CA VAL A 143 17.62 16.85 12.39
C VAL A 143 17.06 17.81 11.34
N ALA A 144 15.87 17.50 10.83
CA ALA A 144 15.23 18.26 9.77
C ALA A 144 13.74 17.92 9.64
N SER A 145 12.99 18.84 9.04
CA SER A 145 11.65 18.56 8.54
C SER A 145 11.73 17.91 7.17
N VAL A 146 11.11 16.74 7.02
CA VAL A 146 11.10 15.96 5.79
C VAL A 146 9.67 15.69 5.31
N PRO A 147 9.45 15.50 4.01
CA PRO A 147 8.13 15.18 3.48
C PRO A 147 7.69 13.78 3.92
N LEU A 148 6.39 13.64 4.16
CA LEU A 148 5.71 12.38 4.38
C LEU A 148 4.63 12.20 3.32
N SER A 149 4.60 11.03 2.69
CA SER A 149 3.61 10.68 1.67
C SER A 149 3.07 9.26 1.86
N LEU A 150 1.85 9.04 1.38
CA LEU A 150 1.21 7.74 1.30
C LEU A 150 1.07 7.37 -0.18
N GLN A 151 1.43 6.14 -0.53
CA GLN A 151 1.19 5.55 -1.83
C GLN A 151 0.22 4.38 -1.71
N VAL A 152 -0.72 4.26 -2.64
CA VAL A 152 -1.67 3.15 -2.74
C VAL A 152 -1.72 2.71 -4.20
N GLY A 153 -1.49 1.43 -4.47
CA GLY A 153 -1.44 0.91 -5.85
C GLY A 153 -0.37 1.57 -6.72
N GLY A 154 0.73 2.06 -6.13
CA GLY A 154 1.80 2.80 -6.81
C GLY A 154 1.49 4.28 -7.09
N ALA A 155 0.27 4.75 -6.84
CA ALA A 155 -0.10 6.16 -6.97
C ALA A 155 0.05 6.89 -5.63
N GLN A 156 0.54 8.13 -5.67
CA GLN A 156 0.63 8.97 -4.48
C GLN A 156 -0.75 9.51 -4.11
N VAL A 157 -1.16 9.30 -2.85
CA VAL A 157 -2.38 9.88 -2.29
C VAL A 157 -2.20 11.39 -2.15
N PRO A 158 -3.15 12.22 -2.61
CA PRO A 158 -3.07 13.66 -2.47
C PRO A 158 -2.93 14.09 -1.00
N GLY A 159 -2.00 15.00 -0.75
CA GLY A 159 -1.74 15.54 0.59
C GLY A 159 -0.29 15.98 0.75
N SER A 160 -0.05 16.89 1.69
CA SER A 160 1.29 17.37 2.03
C SER A 160 1.47 17.32 3.54
N TRP A 161 2.20 16.32 4.01
CA TRP A 161 2.55 16.14 5.42
C TRP A 161 4.05 16.26 5.59
N THR A 162 4.48 16.72 6.75
CA THR A 162 5.90 16.80 7.11
C THR A 162 6.14 16.17 8.47
N PHE A 163 7.25 15.47 8.60
CA PHE A 163 7.71 14.90 9.85
C PHE A 163 9.03 15.56 10.23
N HIS A 164 9.16 16.00 11.48
CA HIS A 164 10.35 16.69 11.97
C HIS A 164 11.20 15.76 12.83
N TYR A 165 12.34 15.33 12.29
CA TYR A 165 13.35 14.63 13.07
C TYR A 165 14.01 15.60 14.04
N ARG A 166 14.03 15.22 15.32
CA ARG A 166 14.64 15.94 16.45
C ARG A 166 15.87 15.18 16.95
N GLU A 167 16.64 15.84 17.81
CA GLU A 167 17.78 15.22 18.47
C GLU A 167 17.37 14.00 19.30
N ASP A 168 18.23 12.99 19.32
CA ASP A 168 18.01 11.77 20.08
C ASP A 168 18.02 12.07 21.60
N PRO A 169 17.13 11.44 22.39
CA PRO A 169 17.08 11.65 23.83
C PRO A 169 18.34 11.13 24.51
N VAL A 170 18.89 11.91 25.45
CA VAL A 170 20.07 11.54 26.24
C VAL A 170 19.71 11.57 27.72
N VAL A 171 19.84 10.43 28.41
CA VAL A 171 19.69 10.36 29.86
C VAL A 171 21.04 10.66 30.52
N LEU A 172 21.06 11.63 31.44
CA LEU A 172 22.28 12.08 32.13
C LEU A 172 22.35 11.58 33.56
N SER A 173 21.23 11.61 34.30
CA SER A 173 21.19 11.17 35.69
C SER A 173 19.82 10.70 36.12
N ILE A 174 19.79 9.90 37.19
CA ILE A 174 18.58 9.40 37.84
C ILE A 174 18.69 9.61 39.35
N SER A 175 17.60 10.03 40.00
CA SER A 175 17.54 10.22 41.45
C SER A 175 16.15 9.85 42.02
N PRO A 176 16.05 9.03 43.08
CA PRO A 176 17.14 8.27 43.70
C PRO A 176 17.68 7.16 42.77
N ASN A 177 18.89 6.67 43.04
CA ASN A 177 19.53 5.59 42.28
C ASN A 177 19.11 4.18 42.77
N CYS A 178 18.14 4.10 43.68
CA CYS A 178 17.55 2.87 44.18
C CYS A 178 16.08 3.11 44.52
N GLY A 179 15.27 2.05 44.50
CA GLY A 179 13.84 2.14 44.80
C GLY A 179 13.17 0.78 44.98
N TYR A 180 11.95 0.81 45.49
CA TYR A 180 11.01 -0.31 45.58
C TYR A 180 9.75 -0.01 44.76
N SER A 181 8.81 -0.95 44.63
CA SER A 181 7.54 -0.73 43.92
C SER A 181 6.87 0.59 44.36
N ASN A 182 6.41 1.38 43.40
CA ASN A 182 5.81 2.72 43.58
C ASN A 182 6.78 3.83 44.08
N SER A 183 8.10 3.64 43.98
CA SER A 183 9.04 4.74 44.24
C SER A 183 8.99 5.79 43.12
N HIS A 184 9.01 7.06 43.51
CA HIS A 184 9.15 8.16 42.55
C HIS A 184 10.62 8.37 42.21
N ILE A 185 10.95 8.37 40.93
CA ILE A 185 12.28 8.68 40.41
C ILE A 185 12.21 9.93 39.53
N THR A 186 13.30 10.69 39.51
CA THR A 186 13.52 11.82 38.60
C THR A 186 14.62 11.44 37.64
N ILE A 187 14.34 11.54 36.34
CA ILE A 187 15.32 11.34 35.27
C ILE A 187 15.66 12.71 34.70
N CYS A 188 16.93 13.09 34.72
CA CYS A 188 17.42 14.30 34.07
C CYS A 188 18.16 13.91 32.80
N GLY A 189 17.93 14.68 31.75
CA GLY A 189 18.46 14.41 30.43
C GLY A 189 18.23 15.56 29.48
N GLN A 190 18.56 15.33 28.21
CA GLN A 190 18.30 16.25 27.10
C GLN A 190 17.32 15.59 26.13
N HIS A 191 16.49 16.40 25.46
CA HIS A 191 15.63 15.94 24.36
C HIS A 191 14.67 14.78 24.73
N LEU A 192 14.27 14.68 26.00
CA LEU A 192 13.47 13.56 26.51
C LEU A 192 12.04 13.49 25.95
N THR A 193 11.60 14.53 25.23
CA THR A 193 10.28 14.65 24.58
C THR A 193 10.40 14.76 23.06
N SER A 194 11.56 14.41 22.50
CA SER A 194 11.81 14.40 21.07
C SER A 194 10.95 13.38 20.32
#